data_AF-A0A3D3PBL2-F1
#
_entry.id   AF-A0A3D3PBL2-F1
#
_cell.length_a   1.000
_cell.length_b   1.000
_cell.length_c   1.000
_cell.angle_alpha   90.00
_cell.angle_beta   90.00
_cell.angle_gamma   90.00
#
_symmetry.space_group_name_H-M   'P 1'
#
loop_
_entity.id
_entity.type
_entity.pdbx_description
1 polymer ?
#
loop_
_entity_poly.entity_id
_entity_poly.type
_entity_poly.pdbx_seq_one_letter_code
_entity_poly.pdbx_strand_id
1 'polypeptide(L)' 'LDDTNIDKFNNIIRKFSAQSQFIIISHNKKTIASTDIIYGITMIEQGISRVVAVDMREVA' A
#
# COMPACT_ATOMS: atom_id res chain seq x y z
N LEU A 1 -10.40 2.67 9.92
CA LEU A 1 -11.53 2.20 9.09
C LEU A 1 -11.82 0.79 9.54
N ASP A 2 -13.09 0.47 9.78
CA ASP A 2 -13.50 -0.93 9.94
C ASP A 2 -13.33 -1.66 8.59
N ASP A 3 -13.42 -2.98 8.62
CA ASP A 3 -13.22 -3.82 7.44
C ASP A 3 -14.15 -3.43 6.28
N THR A 4 -15.41 -3.10 6.58
CA THR A 4 -16.40 -2.66 5.60
C THR A 4 -16.02 -1.36 4.89
N ASN A 5 -15.47 -0.39 5.62
CA ASN A 5 -15.07 0.89 5.03
C ASN A 5 -13.71 0.82 4.32
N ILE A 6 -12.85 -0.16 4.66
CA ILE A 6 -11.58 -0.39 3.94
C ILE A 6 -11.85 -0.82 2.50
N ASP A 7 -12.82 -1.71 2.26
CA ASP A 7 -13.11 -2.19 0.91
C ASP A 7 -13.64 -1.06 0.01
N LYS A 8 -14.53 -0.21 0.55
CA LYS A 8 -15.00 1.00 -0.16
C LYS A 8 -13.86 1.95 -0.46
N PHE A 9 -12.97 2.19 0.51
CA PHE A 9 -11.80 3.04 0.34
C PHE A 9 -10.89 2.50 -0.78
N ASN A 10 -10.53 1.21 -0.73
CA ASN A 10 -9.67 0.57 -1.73
C ASN A 10 -10.27 0.64 -3.13
N ASN A 11 -11.58 0.41 -3.27
CA ASN A 11 -12.27 0.50 -4.57
C ASN A 11 -12.25 1.91 -5.17
N ILE A 12 -12.47 2.94 -4.33
CA ILE A 12 -12.42 4.34 -4.77
C ILE A 12 -11.01 4.69 -5.26
N ILE A 13 -9.99 4.36 -4.46
CA ILE A 13 -8.59 4.61 -4.81
C ILE A 13 -8.24 3.90 -6.12
N ARG A 14 -8.62 2.63 -6.29
CA ARG A 14 -8.33 1.87 -7.51
C ARG A 14 -8.97 2.48 -8.76
N LYS A 15 -10.18 3.03 -8.63
CA LYS A 15 -10.84 3.73 -9.74
C LYS A 15 -10.09 4.99 -10.13
N PHE A 16 -9.66 5.79 -9.16
CA PHE A 16 -8.93 7.03 -9.43
C PHE A 16 -7.49 6.79 -9.85
N SER A 17 -6.88 5.66 -9.44
CA SER A 17 -5.50 5.33 -9.79
C SER A 17 -5.30 5.12 -11.30
N ALA A 18 -6.37 4.88 -12.05
CA ALA A 18 -6.35 4.83 -13.51
C ALA A 18 -6.07 6.20 -14.16
N GLN A 19 -6.28 7.30 -13.44
CA GLN A 19 -6.12 8.67 -13.96
C GLN A 19 -5.01 9.45 -13.24
N SER A 20 -4.73 9.12 -11.98
CA SER A 20 -3.75 9.83 -11.15
C SER A 20 -2.92 8.84 -10.34
N GLN A 21 -1.64 9.14 -10.12
CA GLN A 21 -0.81 8.33 -9.23
C GLN A 21 -1.15 8.62 -7.76
N PHE A 22 -1.45 7.57 -6.99
CA PHE A 22 -1.70 7.66 -5.55
C PHE A 22 -0.54 7.09 -4.75
N ILE A 23 -0.14 7.80 -3.70
CA ILE A 23 0.77 7.31 -2.67
C ILE A 23 -0.04 7.15 -1.38
N ILE A 24 -0.03 5.96 -0.80
CA ILE A 24 -0.81 5.63 0.40
C ILE A 24 0.14 5.11 1.46
N ILE A 25 0.08 5.72 2.64
CA ILE A 25 0.82 5.28 3.82
C ILE A 25 -0.18 4.57 4.74
N SER A 26 -0.01 3.26 4.90
CA SER A 26 -0.93 2.43 5.70
C SER A 26 -0.20 1.24 6.32
N HIS A 27 -0.65 0.81 7.50
CA HIS A 27 -0.28 -0.46 8.12
C HIS A 27 -1.40 -1.52 7.99
N ASN A 28 -2.49 -1.21 7.28
CA ASN A 28 -3.62 -2.10 7.13
C ASN A 28 -3.38 -3.14 6.02
N LYS A 29 -3.43 -4.42 6.36
CA LYS A 29 -3.15 -5.54 5.45
C LYS A 29 -4.04 -5.55 4.20
N LYS A 30 -5.35 -5.28 4.33
CA LYS A 30 -6.28 -5.25 3.18
C LYS A 30 -5.97 -4.09 2.23
N THR A 31 -5.65 -2.91 2.77
CA THR A 31 -5.21 -1.77 1.95
C THR A 31 -3.91 -2.09 1.21
N ILE A 32 -2.90 -2.61 1.93
CA ILE A 32 -1.60 -2.98 1.35
C ILE A 32 -1.77 -4.01 0.23
N ALA A 33 -2.57 -5.06 0.45
CA ALA A 33 -2.86 -6.10 -0.54
C ALA A 33 -3.58 -5.57 -1.80
N SER A 34 -4.22 -4.40 -1.73
CA SER A 34 -4.95 -3.79 -2.85
C SER A 34 -4.10 -2.77 -3.63
N THR A 35 -2.76 -2.77 -3.48
CA THR A 35 -1.83 -1.86 -4.15
C THR A 35 -0.93 -2.59 -5.14
N ASP A 36 -0.45 -1.87 -6.16
CA ASP A 36 0.36 -2.45 -7.23
C ASP A 36 1.84 -2.62 -6.84
N ILE A 37 2.39 -1.66 -6.09
CA ILE A 37 3.76 -1.68 -5.58
C ILE A 37 3.73 -1.27 -4.11
N ILE A 38 4.46 -2.01 -3.27
CA ILE A 38 4.62 -1.73 -1.85
C ILE A 38 6.04 -1.24 -1.61
N TYR A 39 6.17 -0.12 -0.89
CA TYR A 39 7.43 0.34 -0.32
C TYR A 39 7.39 0.12 1.20
N GLY A 40 8.05 -0.93 1.65
CA GLY A 40 8.26 -1.21 3.07
C GLY A 40 9.38 -0.33 3.64
N ILE A 41 9.12 0.33 4.76
CA ILE A 41 10.13 1.05 5.52
C ILE A 41 10.50 0.21 6.74
N THR A 42 11.78 -0.11 6.88
CA THR A 42 12.30 -0.89 8.02
C THR A 42 13.49 -0.18 8.65
N MET A 43 13.73 -0.41 9.93
CA MET A 43 14.90 0.09 10.66
C MET A 43 15.76 -1.11 11.05
N ILE A 44 16.86 -1.31 10.31
CA ILE A 44 17.84 -2.38 10.63
C ILE A 44 18.74 -1.91 11.77
N GLU A 45 19.10 -0.63 11.75
CA GLU A 45 19.86 0.07 12.78
C GLU A 45 18.98 1.17 13.40
N GLN A 46 19.17 1.43 14.70
CA GLN A 46 18.34 2.41 15.41
C GLN A 46 18.51 3.80 14.79
N GLY A 47 17.41 4.38 14.31
CA GLY A 47 17.38 5.72 13.73
C GLY A 47 17.76 5.79 12.24
N ILE A 48 18.12 4.67 11.60
CA ILE A 48 18.41 4.60 10.16
C ILE A 48 17.35 3.75 9.46
N SER A 49 16.46 4.42 8.75
CA SER A 49 15.43 3.77 7.94
C SER A 49 15.99 3.32 6.59
N ARG A 50 15.58 2.12 6.16
CA ARG A 50 15.84 1.56 4.83
C ARG A 50 14.53 1.25 4.13
N VAL A 51 14.50 1.50 2.82
CA VAL A 51 13.36 1.21 1.95
C VAL A 51 13.56 -0.16 1.29
N VAL A 52 12.50 -0.96 1.26
CA VAL A 52 12.40 -2.22 0.53
C VAL A 52 11.19 -2.11 -0.40
N ALA A 53 11.36 -2.38 -1.69
CA ALA A 53 10.27 -2.36 -2.66
C ALA A 53 9.85 -3.79 -3.01
N VAL A 54 8.55 -4.01 -3.12
CA VAL A 54 7.95 -5.27 -3.58
C VAL A 54 6.91 -4.95 -4.64
N ASP A 55 7.01 -5.58 -5.81
CA ASP A 55 5.98 -5.50 -6.85
C ASP A 55 4.90 -6.57 -6.58
N MET A 56 3.69 -6.12 -6.27
CA MET A 56 2.59 -7.04 -5.94
C MET A 56 1.99 -7.70 -7.19
N ARG A 57 2.30 -7.21 -8.39
CA ARG A 57 1.83 -7.78 -9.65
C ARG A 57 2.57 -9.06 -10.04
N GLU A 58 3.77 -9.26 -9.50
CA GLU A 58 4.60 -10.46 -9.76
C GLU A 58 4.23 -11.64 -8.86
N VAL A 59 3.44 -11.38 -7.80
CA VAL A 59 3.08 -12.37 -6.77
C VAL A 59 1.64 -12.90 -6.97
N ALA A 60 0.92 -12.40 -7.98
CA ALA A 60 -0.48 -12.71 -8.28
C ALA A 60 -0.67 -13.87 -9.25
#